data_AF-E7ND09-F1
#
_entry.id   AF-E7ND09-F1
#
_cell.length_a   1.000
_cell.length_b   1.000
_cell.length_c   1.000
_cell.angle_alpha   90.00
_cell.angle_beta   90.00
_cell.angle_gamma   90.00
#
_symmetry.space_group_name_H-M   'P 1'
#
loop_
_entity.id
_entity.type
_entity.pdbx_description
1 polymer ?
#
loop_
_entity_poly.entity_id
_entity_poly.type
_entity_poly.pdbx_seq_one_letter_code
_entity_poly.pdbx_strand_id
1 'polypeptide(L)'
;EGVRKAHATCSTCGFFLPMAGALRAIFGVCANEWAADDGSVVSLDHGCGAHSETDLPDQGPEWPINPSRVDDHLMVPLSTNGLDLREGRSIAELAAEQADDVDSETDDAPAEDAAGAPGRGADAESSARDADA
;
A
#
# COMPACT_ATOMS: atom_id res chain seq x y z
N GLU A 1 -17.12 18.84 -21.85
CA GLU A 1 -17.11 19.95 -20.86
C GLU A 1 -16.14 19.50 -19.76
N GLY A 2 -14.90 19.98 -19.71
CA GLY A 2 -13.90 19.34 -18.81
C GLY A 2 -12.56 20.05 -18.61
N VAL A 3 -12.06 20.79 -19.60
CA VAL A 3 -10.71 21.40 -19.51
C VAL A 3 -10.67 22.69 -18.66
N ARG A 4 -11.78 23.12 -18.04
CA ARG A 4 -11.91 24.50 -17.51
C ARG A 4 -12.47 24.66 -16.09
N LYS A 5 -12.53 23.60 -15.29
CA LYS A 5 -13.06 23.69 -13.91
C LYS A 5 -12.01 23.77 -12.81
N ALA A 6 -10.73 23.69 -13.15
CA ALA A 6 -9.67 23.46 -12.17
C ALA A 6 -8.43 24.35 -12.42
N HIS A 7 -7.76 24.73 -11.33
CA HIS A 7 -6.53 25.54 -11.32
C HIS A 7 -5.28 24.76 -11.77
N ALA A 8 -5.35 23.43 -11.75
CA ALA A 8 -4.32 22.49 -12.15
C ALA A 8 -4.93 21.35 -12.99
N THR A 9 -4.08 20.64 -13.75
CA THR A 9 -4.55 19.54 -14.62
C THR A 9 -4.43 18.19 -13.93
N CYS A 10 -5.18 17.20 -14.41
CA CYS A 10 -5.12 15.81 -13.91
C CYS A 10 -3.71 15.21 -13.97
N SER A 11 -2.85 15.66 -14.89
CA SER A 11 -1.45 15.22 -14.97
C SER A 11 -0.63 15.44 -13.69
N THR A 12 -1.02 16.38 -12.83
CA THR A 12 -0.39 16.67 -11.55
C THR A 12 -1.28 16.35 -10.34
N CYS A 13 -2.43 15.71 -10.56
CA CYS A 13 -3.42 15.44 -9.52
C CYS A 13 -3.09 14.15 -8.75
N GLY A 14 -3.20 14.17 -7.42
CA GLY A 14 -2.99 12.99 -6.58
C GLY A 14 -4.03 11.87 -6.78
N PHE A 15 -5.18 12.18 -7.37
CA PHE A 15 -6.27 11.23 -7.67
C PHE A 15 -6.26 10.71 -9.11
N PHE A 16 -5.23 11.01 -9.90
CA PHE A 16 -5.13 10.54 -11.28
C PHE A 16 -4.50 9.14 -11.32
N LEU A 17 -5.27 8.16 -11.80
CA LEU A 17 -4.78 6.80 -12.03
C LEU A 17 -4.42 6.62 -13.52
N PRO A 18 -3.15 6.47 -13.90
CA PRO A 18 -2.77 6.32 -15.30
C PRO A 18 -3.34 5.03 -15.91
N MET A 19 -3.80 5.09 -17.17
CA MET A 19 -4.23 3.89 -17.90
C MET A 19 -3.06 2.91 -18.08
N ALA A 20 -3.35 1.64 -18.30
CA ALA A 20 -2.31 0.66 -18.60
C ALA A 20 -1.72 0.87 -20.01
N GLY A 21 -0.46 0.47 -20.19
CA GLY A 21 0.20 0.42 -21.49
C GLY A 21 0.44 1.78 -22.15
N ALA A 22 0.36 1.83 -23.48
CA ALA A 22 0.69 3.00 -24.28
C ALA A 22 -0.25 4.21 -24.03
N LEU A 23 -1.49 3.95 -23.59
CA LEU A 23 -2.49 5.00 -23.36
C LEU A 23 -2.18 5.89 -22.15
N ARG A 24 -1.32 5.42 -21.23
CA ARG A 24 -0.94 6.15 -20.01
C ARG A 24 -0.32 7.53 -20.28
N ALA A 25 0.23 7.73 -21.47
CA ALA A 25 0.85 8.99 -21.88
C ALA A 25 -0.17 10.07 -22.27
N ILE A 26 -1.47 9.74 -22.30
CA ILE A 26 -2.53 10.64 -22.75
C ILE A 26 -3.77 10.56 -21.83
N PHE A 27 -4.08 9.37 -21.30
CA PHE A 27 -5.29 9.11 -20.54
C PHE A 27 -5.04 8.44 -19.19
N GLY A 28 -5.96 8.69 -18.26
CA GLY A 28 -6.09 8.02 -16.97
C GLY A 28 -7.53 8.07 -16.48
N VAL A 29 -7.75 7.60 -15.26
CA VAL A 29 -9.04 7.61 -14.58
C VAL A 29 -8.98 8.65 -13.46
N CYS A 30 -10.02 9.47 -13.34
CA CYS A 30 -10.21 10.31 -12.15
C CYS A 30 -10.77 9.43 -11.02
N ALA A 31 -10.04 9.30 -9.91
CA ALA A 31 -10.44 8.50 -8.76
C ALA A 31 -10.75 9.36 -7.53
N ASN A 32 -11.32 10.54 -7.76
CA ASN A 32 -11.75 11.45 -6.71
C ASN A 32 -13.26 11.34 -6.54
N GLU A 33 -13.73 10.75 -5.44
CA GLU A 33 -15.16 10.58 -5.14
C GLU A 33 -15.94 11.91 -5.07
N TRP A 34 -15.26 13.03 -4.83
CA TRP A 34 -15.87 14.36 -4.78
C TRP A 34 -15.93 15.03 -6.16
N ALA A 35 -15.27 14.46 -7.17
CA ALA A 35 -15.34 14.93 -8.55
C ALA A 35 -16.59 14.41 -9.25
N ALA A 36 -17.19 15.22 -10.12
CA ALA A 36 -18.25 14.75 -11.01
C ALA A 36 -17.78 13.67 -11.99
N ASP A 37 -16.46 13.64 -12.27
CA ASP A 37 -15.83 12.72 -13.21
C ASP A 37 -15.25 11.48 -12.52
N ASP A 38 -15.62 11.18 -11.27
CA ASP A 38 -15.15 9.99 -10.56
C ASP A 38 -15.41 8.70 -11.38
N GLY A 39 -14.40 7.83 -11.43
CA GLY A 39 -14.40 6.61 -12.24
C GLY A 39 -14.37 6.83 -13.76
N SER A 40 -14.35 8.07 -14.25
CA SER A 40 -14.35 8.37 -15.68
C SER A 40 -12.93 8.46 -16.25
N VAL A 41 -12.79 8.06 -17.52
CA VAL A 41 -11.54 8.23 -18.27
C VAL A 41 -11.41 9.70 -18.69
N VAL A 42 -10.28 10.30 -18.34
CA VAL A 42 -9.96 11.71 -18.57
C VAL A 42 -8.59 11.84 -19.23
N SER A 43 -8.38 12.94 -19.96
CA SER A 43 -7.07 13.27 -20.53
C SER A 43 -6.14 13.90 -19.48
N LEU A 44 -4.84 13.88 -19.74
CA LEU A 44 -3.83 14.50 -18.86
C LEU A 44 -4.07 16.00 -18.60
N ASP A 45 -4.64 16.71 -19.57
CA ASP A 45 -4.98 18.14 -19.50
C ASP A 45 -6.40 18.41 -18.95
N HIS A 46 -7.14 17.37 -18.56
CA HIS A 46 -8.46 17.53 -17.95
C HIS A 46 -8.37 18.19 -16.57
N GLY A 47 -9.44 18.87 -16.17
CA GLY A 47 -9.56 19.47 -14.85
C GLY A 47 -10.96 19.27 -14.27
N CYS A 48 -11.11 18.27 -13.40
CA CYS A 48 -12.42 17.89 -12.81
C CYS A 48 -12.97 18.91 -11.79
N GLY A 49 -12.13 19.84 -11.31
CA GLY A 49 -12.51 20.90 -10.37
C GLY A 49 -12.52 20.49 -8.89
N ALA A 50 -12.43 19.19 -8.59
CA ALA A 50 -12.22 18.69 -7.23
C ALA A 50 -10.72 18.38 -7.05
N HIS A 51 -9.96 19.38 -6.62
CA HIS A 51 -8.52 19.27 -6.45
C HIS A 51 -8.13 18.34 -5.28
N SER A 52 -6.99 17.67 -5.43
CA SER A 52 -6.41 16.82 -4.37
C SER A 52 -5.78 17.61 -3.23
N GLU A 53 -5.48 18.89 -3.47
CA GLU A 53 -4.99 19.82 -2.48
C GLU A 53 -6.09 20.85 -2.20
N THR A 54 -6.42 21.04 -0.93
CA THR A 54 -7.34 22.09 -0.52
C THR A 54 -6.61 23.42 -0.72
N ASP A 55 -7.22 24.40 -1.43
CA ASP A 55 -6.72 25.77 -1.59
C ASP A 55 -6.67 26.57 -0.26
N LEU A 56 -6.38 25.89 0.85
CA LEU A 56 -6.04 26.53 2.09
C LEU A 56 -4.66 27.16 1.92
N PRO A 57 -4.47 28.42 2.37
CA PRO A 57 -3.14 28.97 2.45
C PRO A 57 -2.25 28.02 3.25
N ASP A 58 -0.94 28.00 2.97
CA ASP A 58 0.00 27.24 3.79
C ASP A 58 -0.16 27.68 5.25
N GLN A 59 -0.64 26.76 6.09
CA GLN A 59 -0.89 27.02 7.51
C GLN A 59 0.41 26.90 8.32
N GLY A 60 1.52 26.59 7.65
CA GLY A 60 2.74 26.15 8.29
C GLY A 60 2.56 24.77 8.95
N PRO A 61 3.62 24.27 9.57
CA PRO A 61 3.55 23.05 10.36
C PRO A 61 2.66 23.27 11.60
N GLU A 62 1.79 22.29 11.88
CA GLU A 62 0.98 22.28 13.10
C GLU A 62 1.84 22.31 14.38
N TRP A 63 3.05 21.78 14.28
CA TRP A 63 3.98 21.65 15.40
C TRP A 63 5.19 22.56 15.23
N PRO A 64 5.76 23.09 16.32
CA PRO A 64 6.99 23.87 16.26
C PRO A 64 8.12 23.03 15.65
N ILE A 65 8.55 23.37 14.43
CA ILE A 65 9.73 22.75 13.83
C ILE A 65 10.96 23.35 14.52
N ASN A 66 11.46 22.65 15.53
CA ASN A 66 12.85 22.81 15.92
C ASN A 66 13.70 22.17 14.82
N PRO A 67 14.66 22.89 14.22
CA PRO A 67 15.57 22.24 13.28
C PRO A 67 16.24 21.09 14.01
N SER A 68 16.17 19.89 13.44
CA SER A 68 16.97 18.77 13.92
C SER A 68 18.43 19.24 13.87
N ARG A 69 19.03 19.50 15.03
CA ARG A 69 20.46 19.76 15.09
C ARG A 69 21.17 18.43 14.85
N VAL A 70 21.42 18.13 13.59
CA VAL A 70 22.35 17.07 13.20
C VAL A 70 23.75 17.65 13.38
N ASP A 71 24.53 17.03 14.25
CA ASP A 71 25.94 17.38 14.43
C ASP A 71 26.78 16.48 13.52
N ASP A 72 27.18 17.01 12.36
CA ASP A 72 28.00 16.30 11.38
C ASP A 72 29.38 15.91 11.94
N HIS A 73 29.82 16.48 13.06
CA HIS A 73 31.07 16.13 13.71
C HIS A 73 30.95 14.96 14.70
N LEU A 74 29.73 14.56 15.07
CA LEU A 74 29.46 13.42 15.97
C LEU A 74 29.09 12.13 15.23
N MET A 75 29.40 12.03 13.93
CA MET A 75 29.15 10.80 13.17
C MET A 75 29.95 9.62 13.76
N VAL A 76 29.23 8.58 14.19
CA VAL A 76 29.82 7.31 14.62
C VAL A 76 29.98 6.41 13.39
N PRO A 77 31.21 5.96 13.04
CA PRO A 77 31.39 5.05 11.93
C PRO A 77 30.78 3.68 12.27
N LEU A 78 29.89 3.21 11.40
CA LEU A 78 29.36 1.86 11.46
C LEU A 78 30.02 1.01 10.36
N SER A 79 30.52 -0.16 10.72
CA SER A 79 31.04 -1.15 9.79
C SER A 79 29.93 -1.74 8.92
N THR A 80 30.27 -2.13 7.69
CA THR A 80 29.34 -2.76 6.74
C THR A 80 29.00 -4.21 7.07
N ASN A 81 29.70 -4.81 8.04
CA ASN A 81 29.44 -6.17 8.50
C ASN A 81 28.23 -6.27 9.44
N GLY A 82 27.66 -5.12 9.86
CA GLY A 82 26.51 -5.06 10.75
C GLY A 82 26.76 -5.54 12.17
N LEU A 83 28.02 -5.72 12.59
CA LEU A 83 28.37 -6.05 13.98
C LEU A 83 28.22 -4.84 14.88
N ASP A 84 28.63 -3.65 14.44
CA ASP A 84 28.55 -2.42 15.24
C ASP A 84 27.09 -2.03 15.58
N LEU A 85 26.14 -2.37 14.70
CA LEU A 85 24.71 -2.21 14.93
C LEU A 85 24.14 -3.17 15.99
N ARG A 86 24.85 -4.26 16.27
CA ARG A 86 24.46 -5.33 17.19
C ARG A 86 25.40 -5.39 18.39
N GLU A 87 26.07 -4.29 18.72
CA GLU A 87 26.98 -4.21 19.86
C GLU A 87 28.12 -5.25 19.78
N GLY A 88 28.57 -5.57 18.56
CA GLY A 88 29.61 -6.56 18.29
C GLY A 88 29.10 -8.00 18.12
N ARG A 89 27.80 -8.24 18.29
CA ARG A 89 27.21 -9.59 18.27
C ARG A 89 26.90 -10.05 16.86
N SER A 90 27.20 -11.32 16.60
CA SER A 90 26.90 -11.92 15.30
C SER A 90 25.42 -12.26 15.17
N ILE A 91 24.94 -12.38 13.92
CA ILE A 91 23.56 -12.81 13.65
C ILE A 91 23.31 -14.22 14.23
N ALA A 92 24.30 -15.11 14.13
CA ALA A 92 24.18 -16.48 14.65
C ALA A 92 24.04 -16.50 16.17
N GLU A 93 24.73 -15.60 16.87
CA GLU A 93 24.67 -15.47 18.32
C GLU A 93 23.30 -14.96 18.79
N LEU A 94 22.77 -13.91 18.14
CA LEU A 94 21.42 -13.42 18.42
C LEU A 94 20.33 -14.46 18.13
N ALA A 95 20.49 -15.23 17.06
CA ALA A 95 19.56 -16.29 16.70
C ALA A 95 19.58 -17.46 17.71
N ALA A 96 20.73 -17.74 18.32
CA ALA A 96 20.86 -18.79 19.34
C ALA A 96 20.16 -18.41 20.65
N GLU A 97 20.23 -17.15 21.08
CA GLU A 97 19.52 -16.69 22.30
C GLU A 97 18.02 -16.60 22.12
N GLN A 98 17.55 -16.16 20.94
CA GLN A 98 16.12 -16.16 20.63
C GLN A 98 15.50 -17.57 20.62
N ALA A 99 16.31 -18.61 20.42
CA ALA A 99 15.82 -19.99 20.51
C ALA A 99 15.61 -20.45 21.96
N ASP A 100 16.40 -19.95 22.92
CA ASP A 100 16.26 -20.29 24.35
C ASP A 100 15.09 -19.57 25.03
N ASP A 101 14.71 -18.36 24.57
CA ASP A 101 13.57 -17.61 25.13
C ASP A 101 12.19 -18.15 24.70
N VAL A 102 12.11 -18.94 23.63
CA VAL A 102 10.83 -19.47 23.10
C VAL A 102 10.41 -20.79 23.79
N ASP A 103 11.31 -21.46 24.49
CA ASP A 103 11.04 -22.75 25.17
C ASP A 103 10.48 -22.62 26.60
N SER A 104 10.18 -21.40 27.08
CA SER A 104 9.61 -21.18 28.42
C SER A 104 8.09 -21.00 28.48
N GLU A 105 7.35 -21.04 27.35
CA GLU A 105 5.88 -21.09 27.37
C GLU A 105 5.35 -22.23 26.49
N THR A 106 5.56 -23.48 26.91
CA THR A 106 4.58 -24.54 26.68
C THR A 106 3.80 -24.76 27.97
N ASP A 107 2.84 -23.88 28.26
CA ASP A 107 1.78 -24.20 29.22
C ASP A 107 0.57 -24.74 28.45
N ASP A 108 0.34 -26.01 28.75
CA ASP A 108 -0.74 -26.91 28.42
C ASP A 108 -2.13 -26.25 28.29
N ALA A 109 -2.78 -26.41 27.14
CA ALA A 109 -4.23 -26.29 27.02
C ALA A 109 -4.77 -27.60 26.40
N PRO A 110 -5.63 -28.35 27.11
CA PRO A 110 -6.06 -29.67 26.67
C PRO A 110 -7.00 -29.60 25.47
N ALA A 111 -6.84 -30.61 24.61
CA ALA A 111 -7.70 -30.89 23.47
C ALA A 111 -9.11 -31.29 23.92
N GLU A 112 -10.12 -30.63 23.35
CA GLU A 112 -11.51 -31.11 23.33
C GLU A 112 -11.82 -31.55 21.89
N ASP A 113 -12.32 -32.78 21.78
CA ASP A 113 -12.46 -33.61 20.59
C ASP A 113 -13.65 -33.24 19.68
N ALA A 114 -13.51 -33.71 18.45
CA ALA A 114 -14.28 -33.66 17.21
C ALA A 114 -15.81 -33.53 17.20
N ALA A 115 -16.30 -32.83 16.15
CA ALA A 115 -17.12 -33.39 15.06
C ALA A 115 -17.57 -32.25 14.12
N GLY A 116 -17.58 -32.31 12.79
CA GLY A 116 -17.25 -33.35 11.82
C GLY A 116 -17.60 -32.80 10.43
N ALA A 117 -16.73 -33.06 9.45
CA ALA A 117 -17.09 -33.07 8.03
C ALA A 117 -16.44 -34.34 7.45
N PRO A 118 -17.15 -35.11 6.60
CA PRO A 118 -16.84 -34.95 5.18
C PRO A 118 -17.99 -35.29 4.23
N GLY A 119 -17.84 -34.90 2.96
CA GLY A 119 -18.65 -35.45 1.88
C GLY A 119 -18.40 -34.79 0.53
N ARG A 120 -17.28 -35.10 -0.11
CA ARG A 120 -17.15 -34.97 -1.57
C ARG A 120 -17.98 -36.07 -2.23
N GLY A 121 -18.88 -35.70 -3.13
CA GLY A 121 -19.50 -36.57 -4.12
C GLY A 121 -19.39 -35.90 -5.48
N ALA A 122 -18.59 -36.48 -6.36
CA ALA A 122 -18.70 -36.28 -7.79
C ALA A 122 -19.90 -37.09 -8.28
N ASP A 123 -20.71 -36.54 -9.18
CA ASP A 123 -21.36 -37.29 -10.25
C ASP A 123 -21.83 -36.34 -11.36
N ALA A 124 -21.77 -36.87 -12.57
CA ALA A 124 -21.89 -36.20 -13.83
C ALA A 124 -23.34 -36.11 -14.36
N GLU A 125 -23.50 -35.20 -15.33
CA GLU A 125 -24.45 -35.15 -16.44
C GLU A 125 -25.97 -34.98 -16.20
N SER A 126 -26.54 -33.95 -16.87
CA SER A 126 -27.76 -34.09 -17.68
C SER A 126 -28.09 -32.80 -18.46
N SER A 127 -27.53 -32.71 -19.68
CA SER A 127 -28.14 -32.36 -20.98
C SER A 127 -29.41 -31.49 -21.10
N ALA A 128 -29.32 -30.47 -21.99
CA ALA A 128 -30.30 -29.96 -22.99
C ALA A 128 -30.19 -28.42 -23.12
N ARG A 129 -30.12 -27.72 -24.26
CA ARG A 129 -30.30 -28.00 -25.71
C ARG A 129 -29.79 -26.78 -26.53
N ASP A 130 -29.36 -27.07 -27.76
CA ASP A 130 -29.49 -26.32 -29.03
C ASP A 130 -29.17 -24.81 -29.14
N ALA A 131 -28.17 -24.48 -29.98
CA ALA A 131 -28.38 -23.62 -31.17
C ALA A 131 -27.23 -23.76 -32.17
N ASP A 132 -27.59 -24.22 -33.37
CA ASP A 132 -26.83 -24.21 -34.63
C ASP A 132 -26.99 -22.84 -35.33
N ALA A 133 -26.09 -22.58 -36.30
CA ALA A 133 -25.99 -21.47 -37.27
C ALA A 133 -25.21 -20.20 -36.86
#